data_AF-A0A957HPQ3-F1
#
_entry.id   AF-A0A957HPQ3-F1
#
_cell.length_a   1.000
_cell.length_b   1.000
_cell.length_c   1.000
_cell.angle_alpha   90.00
_cell.angle_beta   90.00
_cell.angle_gamma   90.00
#
_symmetry.space_group_name_H-M   'P 1'
#
loop_
_entity.id
_entity.type
_entity.pdbx_description
1 polymer ?
#
loop_
_entity_poly.entity_id
_entity_poly.type
_entity_poly.pdbx_seq_one_letter_code
_entity_poly.pdbx_strand_id
1 'polypeptide(L)'
;RMKQLDITIQNPTGLHARPAKIFVNTAKQFKSDIRVQHGEKKANAKSLISMLTLGVETGSEIRILVDGVDEDEAIGVLETAVLSGLGESEHIAANKKQETDNGHKQTNKQTSQPPTNGQQPAVGNQIKGIAAAPGIAIGPVYQFKQSELEIEETFAGSSEEQTRLQEAIERARGQLAALRKQMLTRSADAEADIFDVHLEILDDPDLLDGVLTKINSRQSAAQAWQSTIDARAKLVAGLDDPLLAARSADLHDVG
;
A
#
# COMPACT_ATOMS: atom_id res chain seq x y z
N ARG A 1 -12.24 -16.09 25.31
CA ARG A 1 -11.14 -15.73 26.26
C ARG A 1 -9.96 -15.35 25.40
N MET A 2 -9.69 -14.04 25.28
CA MET A 2 -8.59 -13.50 24.49
C MET A 2 -7.35 -14.40 24.43
N LYS A 3 -6.96 -14.76 23.20
CA LYS A 3 -5.77 -15.54 22.87
C LYS A 3 -4.63 -14.60 22.51
N GLN A 4 -3.40 -15.03 22.80
CA GLN A 4 -2.21 -14.29 22.44
C GLN A 4 -1.08 -15.23 22.02
N LEU A 5 -0.28 -14.79 21.06
CA LEU A 5 0.85 -15.52 20.50
C LEU A 5 2.00 -14.54 20.22
N ASP A 6 3.19 -14.88 20.71
CA ASP A 6 4.42 -14.17 20.38
C ASP A 6 5.14 -14.95 19.27
N ILE A 7 5.47 -14.29 18.16
CA ILE A 7 6.06 -14.92 16.97
C ILE A 7 7.04 -13.98 16.28
N THR A 8 8.14 -14.54 15.76
CA THR A 8 9.14 -13.78 15.01
C THR A 8 8.83 -13.75 13.52
N ILE A 9 8.85 -12.57 12.92
CA ILE A 9 8.73 -12.40 11.47
C ILE A 9 10.06 -12.72 10.79
N GLN A 10 10.08 -13.73 9.92
CA GLN A 10 11.29 -14.15 9.20
C GLN A 10 11.33 -13.66 7.74
N ASN A 11 10.24 -13.05 7.28
CA ASN A 11 10.10 -12.44 5.96
C ASN A 11 11.21 -11.41 5.71
N PRO A 12 12.03 -11.53 4.63
CA PRO A 12 13.10 -10.57 4.29
C PRO A 12 12.63 -9.12 4.14
N THR A 13 11.40 -8.90 3.70
CA THR A 13 10.81 -7.56 3.66
C THR A 13 10.12 -7.17 4.95
N GLY A 14 10.18 -7.96 6.02
CA GLY A 14 9.35 -7.77 7.21
C GLY A 14 7.85 -7.89 6.89
N LEU A 15 7.01 -7.22 7.67
CA LEU A 15 5.55 -7.20 7.46
C LEU A 15 5.14 -6.03 6.56
N HIS A 16 5.81 -5.91 5.43
CA HIS A 16 5.57 -4.90 4.39
C HIS A 16 5.00 -5.55 3.12
N ALA A 17 4.52 -4.73 2.17
CA ALA A 17 4.12 -5.17 0.83
C ALA A 17 3.17 -6.41 0.83
N ARG A 18 3.58 -7.51 0.18
CA ARG A 18 2.79 -8.74 0.00
C ARG A 18 2.56 -9.50 1.31
N PRO A 19 3.58 -9.73 2.18
CA PRO A 19 3.36 -10.30 3.50
C PRO A 19 2.27 -9.59 4.31
N ALA A 20 2.28 -8.25 4.34
CA ALA A 20 1.25 -7.47 5.03
C ALA A 20 -0.16 -7.75 4.47
N LYS A 21 -0.30 -7.73 3.13
CA LYS A 21 -1.57 -8.01 2.45
C LYS A 21 -2.08 -9.42 2.77
N ILE A 22 -1.21 -10.42 2.73
CA ILE A 22 -1.60 -11.81 3.04
C ILE A 22 -2.05 -11.91 4.50
N PHE A 23 -1.30 -11.31 5.43
CA PHE A 23 -1.67 -11.27 6.84
C PHE A 23 -3.05 -10.62 7.05
N VAL A 24 -3.27 -9.45 6.45
CA VAL A 24 -4.53 -8.69 6.55
C VAL A 24 -5.69 -9.47 5.97
N ASN A 25 -5.52 -10.06 4.79
CA ASN A 25 -6.55 -10.89 4.15
C ASN A 25 -6.87 -12.15 4.94
N THR A 26 -5.88 -12.74 5.60
CA THR A 26 -6.10 -13.84 6.55
C THR A 26 -6.90 -13.34 7.75
N ALA A 27 -6.52 -12.21 8.35
CA ALA A 27 -7.22 -11.64 9.51
C ALA A 27 -8.68 -11.24 9.20
N LYS A 28 -8.95 -10.73 7.99
CA LYS A 28 -10.30 -10.32 7.53
C LYS A 28 -11.30 -11.48 7.43
N GLN A 29 -10.84 -12.73 7.37
CA GLN A 29 -11.71 -13.92 7.34
C GLN A 29 -12.42 -14.18 8.67
N PHE A 30 -11.90 -13.61 9.76
CA PHE A 30 -12.39 -13.85 11.11
C PHE A 30 -13.23 -12.69 11.63
N LYS A 31 -14.17 -13.02 12.52
CA LYS A 31 -15.04 -12.05 13.22
C LYS A 31 -14.35 -11.43 14.43
N SER A 32 -13.36 -12.12 15.02
CA SER A 32 -12.60 -11.62 16.18
C SER A 32 -11.95 -10.25 15.93
N ASP A 33 -11.79 -9.46 16.99
CA ASP A 33 -10.85 -8.32 17.00
C ASP A 33 -9.44 -8.89 17.05
N ILE A 34 -8.61 -8.49 16.08
CA ILE A 34 -7.26 -9.01 15.92
C ILE A 34 -6.31 -7.83 15.94
N ARG A 35 -5.41 -7.81 16.92
CA ARG A 35 -4.39 -6.78 17.08
C ARG A 35 -3.01 -7.36 16.95
N VAL A 36 -2.12 -6.63 16.28
CA VAL A 36 -0.70 -6.94 16.26
C VAL A 36 0.04 -5.86 17.04
N GLN A 37 0.89 -6.28 17.97
CA GLN A 37 1.73 -5.41 18.78
C GLN A 37 3.20 -5.62 18.42
N HIS A 38 3.93 -4.51 18.26
CA HIS A 38 5.39 -4.47 18.06
C HIS A 38 5.96 -3.35 18.94
N GLY A 39 6.72 -3.73 19.97
CA GLY A 39 7.14 -2.80 21.02
C GLY A 39 5.95 -2.13 21.71
N GLU A 40 5.90 -0.80 21.67
CA GLU A 40 4.81 0.02 22.22
C GLU A 40 3.65 0.23 21.22
N LYS A 41 3.88 -0.03 19.94
CA LYS A 41 2.87 0.20 18.88
C LYS A 41 1.91 -0.98 18.80
N LYS A 42 0.63 -0.68 18.53
CA LYS A 42 -0.42 -1.66 18.24
C LYS A 42 -1.15 -1.26 16.97
N ALA A 43 -1.51 -2.25 16.15
CA ALA A 43 -2.28 -2.05 14.93
C ALA A 43 -3.47 -3.00 14.87
N ASN A 44 -4.50 -2.57 14.16
CA ASN A 44 -5.57 -3.43 13.69
C ASN A 44 -5.03 -4.36 12.59
N ALA A 45 -5.08 -5.67 12.83
CA ALA A 45 -4.60 -6.67 11.87
C ALA A 45 -5.42 -6.72 10.58
N LYS A 46 -6.61 -6.13 10.55
CA LYS A 46 -7.48 -6.06 9.38
C LYS A 46 -7.29 -4.76 8.58
N SER A 47 -6.44 -3.85 9.05
CA SER A 47 -6.11 -2.60 8.37
C SER A 47 -4.70 -2.69 7.79
N LEU A 48 -4.59 -2.64 6.46
CA LEU A 48 -3.31 -2.62 5.78
C LEU A 48 -2.50 -1.39 6.19
N ILE A 49 -3.13 -0.22 6.25
CA ILE A 49 -2.42 1.03 6.61
C ILE A 49 -1.85 0.92 8.02
N SER A 50 -2.65 0.47 8.99
CA SER A 50 -2.19 0.30 10.37
C SER A 50 -1.06 -0.72 10.47
N MET A 51 -1.14 -1.83 9.75
CA MET A 51 -0.08 -2.84 9.71
C MET A 51 1.23 -2.32 9.13
N LEU A 52 1.19 -1.53 8.04
CA LEU A 52 2.38 -0.91 7.45
C LEU A 52 3.06 0.08 8.41
N THR A 53 2.28 0.77 9.25
CA THR A 53 2.83 1.76 10.21
C THR A 53 3.43 1.15 11.49
N LEU A 54 3.32 -0.16 11.69
CA LEU A 54 3.95 -0.85 12.84
C LEU A 54 5.49 -0.86 12.75
N GLY A 55 6.06 -0.77 11.55
CA GLY A 55 7.50 -0.84 11.31
C GLY A 55 8.08 -2.18 11.75
N VAL A 56 7.47 -3.29 11.31
CA VAL A 56 7.92 -4.65 11.65
C VAL A 56 8.90 -5.12 10.58
N GLU A 57 10.16 -5.25 10.97
CA GLU A 57 11.26 -5.67 10.10
C GLU A 57 11.51 -7.18 10.21
N THR A 58 12.42 -7.71 9.38
CA THR A 58 12.92 -9.07 9.54
C THR A 58 13.53 -9.27 10.92
N GLY A 59 13.19 -10.38 11.57
CA GLY A 59 13.68 -10.74 12.89
C GLY A 59 12.95 -10.05 14.03
N SER A 60 12.02 -9.12 13.77
CA SER A 60 11.16 -8.54 14.78
C SER A 60 10.23 -9.60 15.39
N GLU A 61 10.10 -9.56 16.72
CA GLU A 61 9.06 -10.29 17.45
C GLU A 61 7.78 -9.45 17.49
N ILE A 62 6.66 -10.07 17.12
CA ILE A 62 5.34 -9.46 17.23
C ILE A 62 4.47 -10.28 18.18
N ARG A 63 3.52 -9.59 18.82
CA ARG A 63 2.46 -10.23 19.60
C ARG A 63 1.13 -10.12 18.87
N ILE A 64 0.53 -11.23 18.53
CA ILE A 64 -0.82 -11.33 17.96
C ILE A 64 -1.79 -11.51 19.12
N LEU A 65 -2.79 -10.64 19.21
CA LEU A 65 -3.87 -10.66 20.21
C LEU A 65 -5.17 -10.91 19.46
N VAL A 66 -5.95 -11.90 19.88
CA VAL A 66 -7.21 -12.28 19.24
C VAL A 66 -8.30 -12.38 20.30
N ASP A 67 -9.35 -11.59 20.15
CA ASP A 67 -10.52 -11.62 21.03
C ASP A 67 -11.82 -11.72 20.24
N GLY A 68 -12.57 -12.81 20.46
CA GLY A 68 -13.84 -13.01 19.78
C GLY A 68 -14.30 -14.46 19.71
N VAL A 69 -15.33 -14.69 18.88
CA VAL A 69 -16.06 -15.97 18.80
C VAL A 69 -15.29 -17.07 18.08
N ASP A 70 -14.32 -16.70 17.24
CA ASP A 70 -13.47 -17.57 16.44
C ASP A 70 -11.99 -17.44 16.83
N GLU A 71 -11.71 -17.05 18.08
CA GLU A 71 -10.36 -16.72 18.58
C GLU A 71 -9.36 -17.88 18.47
N ASP A 72 -9.80 -19.13 18.70
CA ASP A 72 -8.96 -20.33 18.64
C ASP A 72 -8.55 -20.67 17.20
N GLU A 73 -9.48 -20.52 16.25
CA GLU A 73 -9.22 -20.78 14.84
C GLU A 73 -8.35 -19.68 14.24
N ALA A 74 -8.70 -18.42 14.52
CA ALA A 74 -8.00 -17.25 14.01
C ALA A 74 -6.52 -17.24 14.40
N ILE A 75 -6.20 -17.53 15.67
CA ILE A 75 -4.79 -17.50 16.11
C ILE A 75 -3.96 -18.62 15.46
N GLY A 76 -4.53 -19.82 15.31
CA GLY A 76 -3.83 -20.95 14.67
C GLY A 76 -3.61 -20.75 13.17
N VAL A 77 -4.59 -20.16 12.48
CA VAL A 77 -4.45 -19.83 11.05
C VAL A 77 -3.43 -18.72 10.85
N LEU A 78 -3.43 -17.68 11.68
CA LEU A 78 -2.44 -16.60 11.61
C LEU A 78 -1.03 -17.08 11.93
N GLU A 79 -0.86 -17.93 12.95
CA GLU A 79 0.41 -18.58 13.25
C GLU A 79 0.94 -19.34 12.04
N THR A 80 0.09 -20.17 11.43
CA THR A 80 0.44 -20.95 10.23
C THR A 80 0.81 -20.05 9.05
N ALA A 81 0.07 -18.96 8.84
CA ALA A 81 0.34 -17.99 7.78
C ALA A 81 1.70 -17.30 7.97
N VAL A 82 2.05 -16.94 9.20
CA VAL A 82 3.37 -16.36 9.52
C VAL A 82 4.49 -17.38 9.34
N LEU A 83 4.33 -18.60 9.86
CA LEU A 83 5.34 -19.66 9.75
C LEU A 83 5.57 -20.13 8.31
N SER A 84 4.56 -20.05 7.45
CA SER A 84 4.68 -20.33 6.01
C SER A 84 5.30 -19.17 5.20
N GLY A 85 5.63 -18.07 5.87
CA GLY A 85 6.31 -16.92 5.26
C GLY A 85 5.39 -16.00 4.46
N LEU A 86 4.07 -16.00 4.75
CA LEU A 86 3.11 -15.05 4.19
C LEU A 86 3.22 -14.89 2.66
N GLY A 87 3.40 -16.00 1.95
CA GLY A 87 3.46 -16.05 0.49
C GLY A 87 4.67 -15.37 -0.16
N GLU A 88 5.73 -15.03 0.58
CA GLU A 88 6.96 -14.44 0.03
C GLU A 88 7.89 -15.49 -0.60
N SER A 89 7.88 -16.72 -0.06
CA SER A 89 8.68 -17.86 -0.53
C SER A 89 8.46 -18.20 -2.01
N GLU A 90 7.23 -18.01 -2.51
CA GLU A 90 6.84 -18.23 -3.91
C GLU A 90 7.38 -17.12 -4.84
N HIS A 91 7.53 -15.90 -4.32
CA HIS A 91 7.92 -14.72 -5.09
C HIS A 91 9.43 -14.61 -5.29
N ILE A 92 10.23 -14.97 -4.28
CA ILE A 92 11.70 -15.05 -4.42
C ILE A 92 12.08 -16.11 -5.47
N ALA A 93 11.32 -17.20 -5.58
CA ALA A 93 11.51 -18.21 -6.61
C ALA A 93 11.09 -17.73 -8.01
N ALA A 94 10.04 -16.92 -8.12
CA ALA A 94 9.60 -16.31 -9.38
C ALA A 94 10.57 -15.24 -9.90
N ASN A 95 11.09 -14.37 -9.02
CA ASN A 95 12.08 -13.36 -9.39
C ASN A 95 13.45 -13.99 -9.73
N LYS A 96 13.88 -15.05 -9.03
CA LYS A 96 15.11 -15.78 -9.40
C LYS A 96 15.02 -16.43 -10.79
N LYS A 97 13.84 -16.93 -11.19
CA LYS A 97 13.66 -17.50 -12.55
C LYS A 97 13.75 -16.44 -13.65
N GLN A 98 13.41 -15.19 -13.37
CA GLN A 98 13.58 -14.06 -14.31
C GLN A 98 15.04 -13.58 -14.39
N GLU A 99 15.83 -13.72 -13.32
CA GLU A 99 17.27 -13.41 -13.35
C GLU A 99 18.14 -14.52 -13.97
N THR A 100 17.72 -15.79 -13.92
CA THR A 100 18.52 -16.91 -14.45
C THR A 100 18.48 -17.10 -15.96
N ASP A 101 17.60 -16.41 -16.70
CA ASP A 101 17.49 -16.55 -18.16
C ASP A 101 18.28 -15.47 -18.94
N ASN A 102 18.90 -14.52 -18.24
CA ASN A 102 19.84 -13.55 -18.84
C ASN A 102 21.30 -13.92 -18.55
N GLY A 103 21.69 -15.09 -19.02
CA GLY A 103 23.09 -15.49 -19.11
C GLY A 103 23.83 -14.76 -20.23
N HIS A 104 24.80 -13.94 -19.84
CA HIS A 104 25.93 -13.36 -20.61
C HIS A 104 25.83 -11.87 -20.97
N LYS A 105 26.35 -11.03 -20.07
CA LYS A 105 27.55 -10.23 -20.37
C LYS A 105 28.22 -9.74 -19.08
N GLN A 106 29.34 -10.35 -18.76
CA GLN A 106 30.35 -9.78 -17.87
C GLN A 106 30.85 -8.47 -18.48
N THR A 107 30.90 -7.37 -17.72
CA THR A 107 32.15 -6.58 -17.62
C THR A 107 32.15 -5.61 -16.43
N ASN A 108 33.21 -5.77 -15.63
CA ASN A 108 33.92 -4.79 -14.80
C ASN A 108 33.17 -3.87 -13.82
N LYS A 109 33.42 -4.17 -12.54
CA LYS A 109 33.67 -3.18 -11.48
C LYS A 109 34.61 -2.09 -11.99
N GLN A 110 34.08 -0.88 -12.19
CA GLN A 110 34.87 0.34 -12.17
C GLN A 110 34.13 1.37 -11.32
N THR A 111 34.63 1.49 -10.09
CA THR A 111 34.59 2.72 -9.30
C THR A 111 34.87 3.93 -10.19
N SER A 112 33.89 4.81 -10.35
CA SER A 112 34.10 6.15 -10.88
C SER A 112 33.56 7.16 -9.87
N GLN A 113 34.49 7.97 -9.39
CA GLN A 113 34.32 9.11 -8.50
C GLN A 113 33.32 10.14 -9.06
N PRO A 114 32.77 11.04 -8.22
CA PRO A 114 31.80 12.03 -8.65
C PRO A 114 32.44 13.10 -9.56
N PRO A 115 31.82 13.50 -10.69
CA PRO A 115 32.21 14.72 -11.36
C PRO A 115 31.48 15.92 -10.73
N THR A 116 32.31 16.67 -10.04
CA THR A 116 32.34 18.12 -9.81
C THR A 116 31.36 19.01 -10.60
N ASN A 117 30.84 19.99 -9.87
CA ASN A 117 30.18 21.21 -10.31
C ASN A 117 30.71 21.76 -11.65
N GLY A 118 29.80 21.89 -12.61
CA GLY A 118 29.95 22.69 -13.82
C GLY A 118 28.59 23.24 -14.20
N GLN A 119 28.21 24.38 -13.62
CA GLN A 119 27.08 25.19 -14.08
C GLN A 119 27.43 25.72 -15.47
N GLN A 120 26.64 25.34 -16.47
CA GLN A 120 26.57 26.02 -17.76
C GLN A 120 25.10 26.31 -18.06
N PRO A 121 24.76 27.54 -18.49
CA PRO A 121 23.37 27.96 -18.64
C PRO A 121 22.71 27.16 -19.76
N ALA A 122 21.53 26.58 -19.48
CA ALA A 122 20.73 25.91 -20.50
C ALA A 122 20.34 26.92 -21.59
N VAL A 123 20.69 26.60 -22.84
CA VAL A 123 20.18 27.28 -24.02
C VAL A 123 18.69 26.92 -24.11
N GLY A 124 17.82 27.93 -24.24
CA GLY A 124 16.36 27.78 -24.14
C GLY A 124 15.80 26.62 -24.97
N ASN A 125 14.93 25.83 -24.35
CA ASN A 125 14.35 24.54 -24.78
C ASN A 125 15.12 23.25 -24.40
N GLN A 126 16.12 23.32 -23.53
CA GLN A 126 16.72 22.12 -22.95
C GLN A 126 16.39 22.01 -21.46
N ILE A 127 15.67 20.93 -21.09
CA ILE A 127 15.42 20.54 -19.71
C ILE A 127 16.31 19.35 -19.39
N LYS A 128 17.17 19.48 -18.38
CA LYS A 128 18.01 18.37 -17.89
C LYS A 128 17.25 17.65 -16.77
N GLY A 129 17.08 16.34 -16.90
CA GLY A 129 16.41 15.49 -15.91
C GLY A 129 17.22 14.25 -15.55
N ILE A 130 16.62 13.37 -14.74
CA ILE A 130 17.15 12.04 -14.42
C ILE A 130 16.59 11.07 -15.46
N ALA A 131 17.47 10.28 -16.12
CA ALA A 131 17.04 9.34 -17.14
C ALA A 131 16.32 8.13 -16.50
N ALA A 132 15.03 7.96 -16.80
CA ALA A 132 14.23 6.84 -16.30
C ALA A 132 14.22 5.62 -17.24
N ALA A 133 14.27 5.84 -18.56
CA ALA A 133 14.33 4.79 -19.58
C ALA A 133 15.27 5.22 -20.72
N PRO A 134 16.03 4.28 -21.33
CA PRO A 134 16.88 4.59 -22.47
C PRO A 134 16.04 4.84 -23.73
N GLY A 135 16.42 5.82 -24.56
CA GLY A 135 15.82 6.06 -25.87
C GLY A 135 15.75 7.52 -26.28
N ILE A 136 15.22 7.75 -27.49
CA ILE A 136 14.91 9.07 -28.04
C ILE A 136 13.43 9.06 -28.44
N ALA A 137 12.63 9.95 -27.87
CA ALA A 137 11.22 10.13 -28.22
C ALA A 137 11.05 11.42 -29.04
N ILE A 138 10.35 11.33 -30.17
CA ILE A 138 10.02 12.47 -31.03
C ILE A 138 8.52 12.40 -31.31
N GLY A 139 7.77 13.40 -30.86
CA GLY A 139 6.32 13.43 -30.99
C GLY A 139 5.70 14.68 -30.38
N PRO A 140 4.37 14.85 -30.50
CA PRO A 140 3.65 15.94 -29.87
C PRO A 140 3.71 15.82 -28.34
N VAL A 141 3.75 16.97 -27.66
CA VAL A 141 3.68 17.02 -26.19
C VAL A 141 2.23 16.87 -25.75
N TYR A 142 1.95 15.85 -24.95
CA TYR A 142 0.70 15.75 -24.20
C TYR A 142 0.93 16.31 -22.79
N GLN A 143 0.36 17.48 -22.50
CA GLN A 143 0.43 18.06 -21.16
C GLN A 143 -0.67 17.45 -20.28
N PHE A 144 -0.30 16.46 -19.48
CA PHE A 144 -1.17 15.98 -18.42
C PHE A 144 -1.24 17.05 -17.31
N LYS A 145 -2.44 17.59 -17.08
CA LYS A 145 -2.72 18.47 -15.94
C LYS A 145 -3.61 17.68 -14.99
N GLN A 146 -3.13 17.44 -13.79
CA GLN A 146 -3.95 16.91 -12.72
C GLN A 146 -4.96 18.00 -12.35
N SER A 147 -6.25 17.69 -12.46
CA SER A 147 -7.30 18.61 -12.04
C SER A 147 -7.27 18.71 -10.52
N GLU A 148 -7.12 19.93 -9.98
CA GLU A 148 -7.38 20.16 -8.56
C GLU A 148 -8.88 19.97 -8.33
N LEU A 149 -9.23 19.05 -7.43
CA LEU A 149 -10.62 18.82 -7.05
C LEU A 149 -11.04 19.89 -6.05
N GLU A 150 -11.90 20.82 -6.46
CA GLU A 150 -12.57 21.74 -5.54
C GLU A 150 -13.65 20.96 -4.78
N ILE A 151 -13.42 20.72 -3.49
CA ILE A 151 -14.40 20.06 -2.62
C ILE A 151 -15.32 21.11 -2.03
N GLU A 152 -16.57 21.13 -2.50
CA GLU A 152 -17.62 21.97 -1.90
C GLU A 152 -18.17 21.32 -0.61
N GLU A 153 -18.30 22.11 0.46
CA GLU A 153 -18.90 21.67 1.72
C GLU A 153 -20.44 21.68 1.62
N THR A 154 -21.02 20.61 1.08
CA THR A 154 -22.47 20.43 0.95
C THR A 154 -23.00 19.30 1.84
N PHE A 155 -22.82 19.42 3.16
CA PHE A 155 -23.31 18.41 4.10
C PHE A 155 -24.83 18.29 4.05
N ALA A 156 -25.33 17.16 3.55
CA ALA A 156 -26.76 16.90 3.37
C ALA A 156 -27.40 16.14 4.55
N GLY A 157 -26.58 15.47 5.38
CA GLY A 157 -27.03 14.63 6.49
C GLY A 157 -26.18 13.37 6.61
N SER A 158 -26.00 12.83 7.82
CA SER A 158 -25.08 11.70 8.04
C SER A 158 -25.46 10.46 7.24
N SER A 159 -26.76 10.17 7.11
CA SER A 159 -27.22 9.01 6.34
C SER A 159 -26.94 9.19 4.85
N GLU A 160 -27.26 10.37 4.31
CA GLU A 160 -27.06 10.71 2.91
C GLU A 160 -25.58 10.72 2.54
N GLU A 161 -24.72 11.29 3.39
CA GLU A 161 -23.27 11.27 3.20
C GLU A 161 -22.69 9.85 3.28
N GLN A 162 -23.17 9.01 4.19
CA GLN A 162 -22.76 7.60 4.26
C GLN A 162 -23.17 6.82 2.99
N THR A 163 -24.38 7.06 2.46
CA THR A 163 -24.81 6.47 1.19
C THR A 163 -23.94 6.94 0.03
N ARG A 164 -23.66 8.25 -0.06
CA ARG A 164 -22.76 8.81 -1.09
C ARG A 164 -21.36 8.21 -1.04
N LEU A 165 -20.81 8.06 0.16
CA LEU A 165 -19.52 7.42 0.38
C LEU A 165 -19.54 5.97 -0.12
N GLN A 166 -20.54 5.18 0.27
CA GLN A 166 -20.66 3.78 -0.13
C GLN A 166 -20.77 3.65 -1.66
N GLU A 167 -21.61 4.47 -2.30
CA GLU A 167 -21.76 4.48 -3.76
C GLU A 167 -20.48 4.91 -4.49
N ALA A 168 -19.69 5.82 -3.91
CA ALA A 168 -18.42 6.23 -4.47
C ALA A 168 -17.37 5.10 -4.37
N ILE A 169 -17.27 4.45 -3.21
CA ILE A 169 -16.35 3.31 -2.98
C ILE A 169 -16.68 2.16 -3.92
N GLU A 170 -17.96 1.78 -4.07
CA GLU A 170 -18.34 0.68 -4.96
C GLU A 170 -18.07 0.99 -6.43
N ARG A 171 -18.26 2.25 -6.86
CA ARG A 171 -17.87 2.69 -8.22
C ARG A 171 -16.36 2.60 -8.42
N ALA A 172 -15.57 3.11 -7.49
CA ALA A 172 -14.10 3.07 -7.55
C ALA A 172 -13.59 1.61 -7.56
N ARG A 173 -14.13 0.75 -6.69
CA ARG A 173 -13.85 -0.69 -6.65
C ARG A 173 -14.11 -1.34 -8.00
N GLY A 174 -15.28 -1.09 -8.60
CA GLY A 174 -15.62 -1.63 -9.91
C GLY A 174 -14.65 -1.21 -11.02
N GLN A 175 -14.22 0.06 -11.01
CA GLN A 175 -13.24 0.60 -11.97
C GLN A 175 -11.86 -0.03 -11.79
N LEU A 176 -11.36 -0.13 -10.56
CA LEU A 176 -10.08 -0.76 -10.25
C LEU A 176 -10.07 -2.25 -10.61
N ALA A 177 -11.15 -2.97 -10.32
CA ALA A 177 -11.29 -4.38 -10.69
C ALA A 177 -11.29 -4.58 -12.22
N ALA A 178 -11.93 -3.68 -12.96
CA ALA A 178 -11.92 -3.72 -14.43
C ALA A 178 -10.52 -3.46 -14.99
N LEU A 179 -9.81 -2.45 -14.45
CA LEU A 179 -8.45 -2.10 -14.88
C LEU A 179 -7.45 -3.22 -14.56
N ARG A 180 -7.55 -3.82 -13.38
CA ARG A 180 -6.80 -5.02 -13.00
C ARG A 180 -7.02 -6.16 -13.99
N LYS A 181 -8.27 -6.46 -14.33
CA LYS A 181 -8.61 -7.50 -15.31
C LYS A 181 -7.99 -7.21 -16.68
N GLN A 182 -7.95 -5.94 -17.10
CA GLN A 182 -7.32 -5.51 -18.34
C GLN A 182 -5.79 -5.68 -18.33
N MET A 183 -5.13 -5.53 -17.18
CA MET A 183 -3.68 -5.80 -17.08
C MET A 183 -3.39 -7.30 -17.15
N LEU A 184 -4.19 -8.12 -16.48
CA LEU A 184 -4.07 -9.58 -16.54
C LEU A 184 -4.29 -10.11 -17.97
N THR A 185 -5.23 -9.55 -18.74
CA THR A 185 -5.41 -9.95 -20.15
C THR A 185 -4.25 -9.52 -21.05
N ARG A 186 -3.42 -8.58 -20.62
CA ARG A 186 -2.19 -8.14 -21.31
C ARG A 186 -0.92 -8.83 -20.80
N SER A 187 -1.06 -9.82 -19.91
CA SER A 187 0.08 -10.50 -19.25
C SER A 187 1.00 -9.54 -18.48
N ALA A 188 0.41 -8.51 -17.87
CA ALA A 188 1.07 -7.52 -17.03
C ALA A 188 0.76 -7.80 -15.55
N ASP A 189 1.23 -8.95 -15.04
CA ASP A 189 0.91 -9.44 -13.69
C ASP A 189 1.47 -8.52 -12.58
N ALA A 190 2.69 -7.99 -12.77
CA ALA A 190 3.31 -7.08 -11.80
C ALA A 190 2.53 -5.75 -11.68
N GLU A 191 2.00 -5.24 -12.78
CA GLU A 191 1.17 -4.05 -12.81
C GLU A 191 -0.24 -4.33 -12.24
N ALA A 192 -0.75 -5.55 -12.37
CA ALA A 192 -2.01 -5.95 -11.76
C ALA A 192 -1.95 -5.94 -10.23
N ASP A 193 -0.79 -6.26 -9.64
CA ASP A 193 -0.57 -6.23 -8.19
C ASP A 193 -0.70 -4.82 -7.59
N ILE A 194 -0.47 -3.75 -8.37
CA ILE A 194 -0.69 -2.36 -7.94
C ILE A 194 -2.17 -2.15 -7.59
N PHE A 195 -3.08 -2.63 -8.44
CA PHE A 195 -4.51 -2.47 -8.23
C PHE A 195 -5.03 -3.27 -7.04
N ASP A 196 -4.37 -4.37 -6.68
CA ASP A 196 -4.72 -5.12 -5.48
C ASP A 196 -4.47 -4.32 -4.21
N VAL A 197 -3.43 -3.49 -4.20
CA VAL A 197 -3.14 -2.59 -3.07
C VAL A 197 -4.20 -1.50 -3.01
N HIS A 198 -4.57 -0.93 -4.15
CA HIS A 198 -5.60 0.11 -4.20
C HIS A 198 -6.96 -0.41 -3.70
N LEU A 199 -7.34 -1.63 -4.08
CA LEU A 199 -8.53 -2.30 -3.57
C LEU A 199 -8.45 -2.52 -2.05
N GLU A 200 -7.27 -2.91 -1.54
CA GLU A 200 -7.06 -3.12 -0.11
C GLU A 200 -7.17 -1.83 0.70
N ILE A 201 -6.70 -0.70 0.16
CA ILE A 201 -6.85 0.63 0.77
C ILE A 201 -8.34 1.04 0.84
N LEU A 202 -9.11 0.81 -0.23
CA LEU A 202 -10.55 1.09 -0.23
C LEU A 202 -11.32 0.27 0.82
N ASP A 203 -10.84 -0.93 1.13
CA ASP A 203 -11.40 -1.85 2.13
C ASP A 203 -10.75 -1.75 3.50
N ASP A 204 -9.94 -0.72 3.75
CA ASP A 204 -9.26 -0.56 5.03
C ASP A 204 -10.24 -0.10 6.12
N PRO A 205 -10.52 -0.93 7.15
CA PRO A 205 -11.52 -0.60 8.17
C PRO A 205 -11.16 0.63 8.99
N ASP A 206 -9.87 0.87 9.27
CA ASP A 206 -9.44 2.03 10.07
C ASP A 206 -9.53 3.33 9.25
N LEU A 207 -9.39 3.25 7.94
CA LEU A 207 -9.70 4.35 7.02
C LEU A 207 -11.19 4.65 7.04
N LEU A 208 -12.03 3.64 6.78
CA LEU A 208 -13.48 3.78 6.71
C LEU A 208 -14.06 4.30 8.03
N ASP A 209 -13.66 3.75 9.17
CA ASP A 209 -14.09 4.22 10.49
C ASP A 209 -13.69 5.69 10.73
N GLY A 210 -12.50 6.09 10.27
CA GLY A 210 -12.05 7.48 10.34
C GLY A 210 -12.93 8.42 9.52
N VAL A 211 -13.32 8.02 8.32
CA VAL A 211 -14.22 8.77 7.43
C VAL A 211 -15.62 8.86 8.04
N LEU A 212 -16.18 7.73 8.51
CA LEU A 212 -17.50 7.68 9.12
C LEU A 212 -17.58 8.54 10.39
N THR A 213 -16.52 8.55 11.21
CA THR A 213 -16.43 9.41 12.39
C THR A 213 -16.51 10.89 12.03
N LYS A 214 -15.85 11.31 10.94
CA LYS A 214 -15.90 12.68 10.43
C LYS A 214 -17.25 13.05 9.84
N ILE A 215 -17.90 12.14 9.10
CA ILE A 215 -19.28 12.32 8.61
C ILE A 215 -20.26 12.50 9.77
N ASN A 216 -20.12 11.70 10.82
CA ASN A 216 -20.93 11.83 12.04
C ASN A 216 -20.65 13.15 12.78
N SER A 217 -19.47 13.74 12.56
CA SER A 217 -19.08 15.08 13.03
C SER A 217 -19.48 16.20 12.07
N ARG A 218 -20.40 15.94 11.13
CA ARG A 218 -20.98 16.89 10.16
C ARG A 218 -20.04 17.36 9.03
N GLN A 219 -19.01 16.59 8.69
CA GLN A 219 -18.25 16.80 7.45
C GLN A 219 -18.94 16.14 6.26
N SER A 220 -18.83 16.73 5.07
CA SER A 220 -19.28 16.08 3.83
C SER A 220 -18.47 14.81 3.56
N ALA A 221 -19.03 13.83 2.83
CA ALA A 221 -18.33 12.60 2.50
C ALA A 221 -16.99 12.87 1.79
N ALA A 222 -16.98 13.80 0.84
CA ALA A 222 -15.79 14.17 0.08
C ALA A 222 -14.67 14.75 0.97
N GLN A 223 -15.01 15.68 1.86
CA GLN A 223 -14.03 16.27 2.77
C GLN A 223 -13.54 15.27 3.83
N ALA A 224 -14.47 14.46 4.37
CA ALA A 224 -14.15 13.41 5.34
C ALA A 224 -13.17 12.40 4.73
N TRP A 225 -13.39 12.01 3.47
CA TRP A 225 -12.51 11.13 2.71
C TRP A 225 -11.13 11.76 2.50
N GLN A 226 -11.06 12.91 1.82
CA GLN A 226 -9.79 13.60 1.51
C GLN A 226 -8.96 13.85 2.76
N SER A 227 -9.55 14.46 3.79
CA SER A 227 -8.81 14.79 5.01
C SER A 227 -8.36 13.54 5.79
N THR A 228 -9.00 12.39 5.60
CA THR A 228 -8.57 11.12 6.23
C THR A 228 -7.44 10.51 5.43
N ILE A 229 -7.53 10.48 4.10
CA ILE A 229 -6.44 10.07 3.22
C ILE A 229 -5.19 10.90 3.49
N ASP A 230 -5.30 12.23 3.52
CA ASP A 230 -4.16 13.13 3.79
C ASP A 230 -3.49 12.82 5.13
N ALA A 231 -4.28 12.54 6.16
CA ALA A 231 -3.77 12.19 7.47
C ALA A 231 -3.03 10.85 7.45
N ARG A 232 -3.58 9.84 6.77
CA ARG A 232 -2.95 8.51 6.63
C ARG A 232 -1.72 8.53 5.74
N ALA A 233 -1.75 9.25 4.62
CA ALA A 233 -0.61 9.43 3.72
C ALA A 233 0.57 10.09 4.45
N LYS A 234 0.32 11.09 5.30
CA LYS A 234 1.36 11.69 6.17
C LYS A 234 1.98 10.68 7.14
N LEU A 235 1.18 9.78 7.72
CA LEU A 235 1.71 8.73 8.60
C LEU A 235 2.61 7.75 7.85
N VAL A 236 2.21 7.35 6.64
CA VAL A 236 2.99 6.44 5.78
C VAL A 236 4.26 7.13 5.26
N ALA A 237 4.17 8.39 4.86
CA ALA A 237 5.32 9.19 4.40
C ALA A 237 6.35 9.45 5.50
N GLY A 238 5.94 9.42 6.77
CA GLY A 238 6.83 9.58 7.93
C GLY A 238 7.53 8.29 8.37
N LEU A 239 7.36 7.18 7.66
CA LEU A 239 8.08 5.93 7.95
C LEU A 239 9.53 6.02 7.47
N ASP A 240 10.45 5.42 8.22
CA ASP A 240 11.89 5.45 7.93
C ASP A 240 12.27 4.63 6.68
N ASP A 241 11.39 3.73 6.23
CA ASP A 241 11.60 2.92 5.02
C ASP A 241 11.23 3.72 3.76
N PRO A 242 12.20 4.03 2.86
CA PRO A 242 11.95 4.78 1.64
C PRO A 242 10.96 4.11 0.68
N LEU A 243 10.89 2.78 0.67
CA LEU A 243 9.96 2.03 -0.17
C LEU A 243 8.53 2.18 0.35
N LEU A 244 8.34 2.20 1.67
CA LEU A 244 7.03 2.45 2.29
C LEU A 244 6.60 3.92 2.17
N ALA A 245 7.54 4.85 2.36
CA ALA A 245 7.27 6.27 2.19
C ALA A 245 6.80 6.58 0.75
N ALA A 246 7.34 5.89 -0.25
CA ALA A 246 6.89 6.00 -1.63
C ALA A 246 5.42 5.56 -1.82
N ARG A 247 4.90 4.64 -0.99
CA ARG A 247 3.49 4.19 -1.03
C ARG A 247 2.50 5.21 -0.47
N SER A 248 2.97 6.31 0.11
CA SER A 248 2.09 7.44 0.43
C SER A 248 1.41 8.01 -0.83
N ALA A 249 2.07 7.90 -1.99
CA ALA A 249 1.49 8.23 -3.28
C ALA A 249 0.30 7.32 -3.62
N ASP A 250 0.39 6.00 -3.36
CA ASP A 250 -0.70 5.04 -3.57
C ASP A 250 -1.98 5.45 -2.80
N LEU A 251 -1.82 5.99 -1.59
CA LEU A 251 -2.97 6.48 -0.80
C LEU A 251 -3.62 7.70 -1.45
N HIS A 252 -2.82 8.61 -2.04
CA HIS A 252 -3.35 9.76 -2.77
C HIS A 252 -3.93 9.38 -4.14
N ASP A 253 -3.45 8.31 -4.77
CA ASP A 253 -4.00 7.82 -6.04
C ASP A 253 -5.38 7.19 -5.86
N VAL A 254 -5.65 6.62 -4.68
CA VAL A 254 -6.97 6.07 -4.30
C VAL A 254 -7.90 7.14 -3.71
N GLY A 255 -7.33 8.17 -3.08
CA GLY A 255 -8.02 9.20 -2.31
C GLY A 255 -8.67 10.29 -3.15
#